data_AF-A5AGY1-F1
#
_entry.id   AF-A5AGY1-F1
#
_cell.length_a   1.000
_cell.length_b   1.000
_cell.length_c   1.000
_cell.angle_alpha   90.00
_cell.angle_beta   90.00
_cell.angle_gamma   90.00
#
_symmetry.space_group_name_H-M   'P 1'
#
loop_
_entity.id
_entity.type
_entity.pdbx_description
1 polymer ?
#
loop_
_entity_poly.entity_id
_entity_poly.type
_entity_poly.pdbx_seq_one_letter_code
_entity_poly.pdbx_strand_id
1 'polypeptide(L)'
;MWDITISRKLPLNWYKNNDLLGFALCSVHVPPDKESEDGLDDDGTWSLKCELTIEDGHQFKVVVPLSFQCWCDCDIGDDVSSQVWVTYYPRITFPSKYASNKRRAFLKAAFQGYFNGEPVKVENCGIHLIYAHEQEPSR
;
A
#
# COMPACT_ATOMS: atom_id res chain seq x y z
N MET A 1 1.10 -15.43 9.13
CA MET A 1 0.48 -14.10 9.05
C MET A 1 0.94 -13.51 7.74
N TRP A 2 0.09 -13.56 6.71
CA TRP A 2 0.44 -13.24 5.32
C TRP A 2 0.19 -11.76 4.97
N ASP A 3 -0.40 -11.04 5.91
CA ASP A 3 -0.67 -9.61 5.89
C ASP A 3 0.38 -8.83 6.71
N ILE A 4 0.79 -7.66 6.21
CA ILE A 4 1.66 -6.74 6.94
C ILE A 4 0.93 -5.42 7.14
N THR A 5 0.93 -4.93 8.38
CA THR A 5 0.49 -3.58 8.72
C THR A 5 1.67 -2.71 9.08
N ILE A 6 1.82 -1.57 8.40
CA ILE A 6 2.83 -0.56 8.71
C ILE A 6 2.16 0.75 9.08
N SER A 7 2.91 1.62 9.76
CA SER A 7 2.45 2.95 10.13
C SER A 7 3.48 4.01 9.76
N ARG A 8 2.99 5.14 9.26
CA ARG A 8 3.77 6.33 8.95
C ARG A 8 3.22 7.50 9.75
N LYS A 9 4.12 8.15 10.48
CA LYS A 9 3.82 9.37 11.20
C LYS A 9 3.55 10.50 10.20
N LEU A 10 2.42 11.20 10.37
CA LEU A 10 2.08 12.34 9.53
C LEU A 10 2.67 13.64 10.11
N PRO A 11 3.00 14.61 9.26
CA PRO A 11 3.39 15.95 9.71
C PRO A 11 2.22 16.62 10.43
N LEU A 12 2.54 17.59 11.29
CA LEU A 12 1.49 18.41 11.91
C LEU A 12 0.73 19.16 10.81
N ASN A 13 -0.58 19.30 10.96
CA ASN A 13 -1.44 19.96 9.97
C ASN A 13 -1.40 19.33 8.56
N TRP A 14 -1.03 18.05 8.41
CA TRP A 14 -0.86 17.36 7.12
C TRP A 14 -2.00 17.63 6.11
N TYR A 15 -3.25 17.66 6.58
CA TYR A 15 -4.43 17.90 5.73
C TYR A 15 -4.51 19.33 5.15
N LYS A 16 -3.98 20.34 5.84
CA LYS A 16 -3.96 21.71 5.34
C LYS A 16 -2.65 22.04 4.62
N ASN A 17 -1.65 21.15 4.73
CA ASN A 17 -0.39 21.31 4.05
C ASN A 17 -0.59 21.04 2.54
N ASN A 18 -0.49 22.10 1.74
CA ASN A 18 -0.59 22.01 0.28
C ASN A 18 0.66 21.41 -0.36
N ASP A 19 1.79 21.44 0.34
CA ASP A 19 3.02 20.83 -0.12
C ASP A 19 2.92 19.31 -0.03
N LEU A 20 2.12 18.75 0.90
CA LEU A 20 1.85 17.32 0.95
C LEU A 20 0.81 16.97 -0.12
N LEU A 21 1.26 16.33 -1.20
CA LEU A 21 0.40 15.92 -2.31
C LEU A 21 -0.38 14.65 -1.99
N GLY A 22 0.26 13.68 -1.34
CA GLY A 22 -0.34 12.40 -1.04
C GLY A 22 0.64 11.37 -0.51
N PHE A 23 0.33 10.11 -0.77
CA PHE A 23 1.01 8.96 -0.21
C PHE A 23 1.34 7.97 -1.33
N ALA A 24 2.59 7.53 -1.43
CA ALA A 24 2.95 6.35 -2.19
C ALA A 24 2.88 5.14 -1.27
N LEU A 25 2.09 4.15 -1.65
CA LEU A 25 1.96 2.88 -0.97
C LEU A 25 2.69 1.85 -1.82
N CYS A 26 3.57 1.07 -1.20
CA CYS A 26 4.26 -0.01 -1.88
C CYS A 26 4.15 -1.33 -1.14
N SER A 27 4.13 -2.43 -1.90
CA SER A 27 4.17 -3.79 -1.38
C SER A 27 4.95 -4.70 -2.32
N VAL A 28 5.68 -5.65 -1.74
CA VAL A 28 6.47 -6.66 -2.44
C VAL A 28 5.90 -8.02 -2.06
N HIS A 29 5.62 -8.85 -3.05
CA HIS A 29 4.96 -10.14 -2.88
C HIS A 29 5.84 -11.26 -3.43
N VAL A 30 5.91 -12.35 -2.68
CA VAL A 30 6.63 -13.54 -3.13
C VAL A 30 5.67 -14.35 -4.01
N PRO A 31 6.07 -14.76 -5.23
CA PRO A 31 5.31 -15.71 -6.03
C PRO A 31 5.11 -17.01 -5.25
N PRO A 32 3.97 -17.71 -5.42
CA PRO A 32 3.81 -19.03 -4.85
C PRO A 32 4.82 -20.00 -5.47
N ASP A 33 5.32 -20.94 -4.66
CA ASP A 33 6.19 -22.02 -5.14
C ASP A 33 5.39 -22.87 -6.14
N LYS A 34 5.80 -22.89 -7.41
CA LYS A 34 5.19 -23.77 -8.43
C LYS A 34 5.75 -25.18 -8.26
N GLU A 35 5.06 -26.06 -7.52
CA GLU A 35 5.15 -27.49 -7.81
C GLU A 35 4.18 -27.77 -8.96
N SER A 36 4.64 -27.65 -10.20
CA SER A 36 3.80 -27.91 -11.36
C SER A 36 3.57 -29.42 -11.52
N GLU A 37 2.36 -29.89 -11.18
CA GLU A 37 1.78 -31.06 -11.85
C GLU A 37 0.75 -30.53 -12.86
N ASP A 38 1.01 -30.81 -14.13
CA ASP A 38 0.15 -30.66 -15.31
C ASP A 38 -0.23 -29.23 -15.76
N GLY A 39 0.62 -28.68 -16.64
CA GLY A 39 0.20 -28.41 -18.02
C GLY A 39 -0.96 -27.46 -18.28
N LEU A 40 -1.14 -26.41 -17.49
CA LEU A 40 -2.03 -25.30 -17.85
C LEU A 40 -1.20 -24.03 -18.05
N ASP A 41 -1.25 -23.53 -19.29
CA ASP A 41 -0.96 -22.15 -19.67
C ASP A 41 -1.93 -21.24 -18.89
N ASP A 42 -1.67 -21.00 -17.60
CA ASP A 42 -2.56 -20.24 -16.72
C ASP A 42 -2.03 -18.81 -16.59
N ASP A 43 -2.76 -17.90 -17.22
CA ASP A 43 -2.63 -16.45 -17.15
C ASP A 43 -2.86 -15.96 -15.71
N GLY A 44 -1.80 -16.04 -14.91
CA GLY A 44 -1.83 -15.74 -13.48
C GLY A 44 -2.39 -14.35 -13.17
N THR A 45 -3.48 -14.31 -12.41
CA THR A 45 -4.10 -13.05 -11.95
C THR A 45 -3.52 -12.62 -10.61
N TRP A 46 -2.82 -11.48 -10.59
CA TRP A 46 -2.36 -10.85 -9.37
C TRP A 46 -3.37 -9.84 -8.85
N SER A 47 -3.61 -9.82 -7.54
CA SER A 47 -4.38 -8.75 -6.93
C SER A 47 -3.80 -8.31 -5.58
N LEU A 48 -3.98 -7.02 -5.28
CA LEU A 48 -3.55 -6.37 -4.06
C LEU A 48 -4.75 -5.74 -3.38
N LYS A 49 -4.96 -6.06 -2.11
CA LYS A 49 -5.84 -5.30 -1.23
C LYS A 49 -5.00 -4.50 -0.25
N CYS A 50 -5.39 -3.24 -0.03
CA CYS A 50 -4.77 -2.37 0.96
C CYS A 50 -5.87 -1.68 1.78
N GLU A 51 -5.78 -1.77 3.11
CA GLU A 51 -6.63 -1.00 4.02
C GLU A 51 -5.86 0.20 4.56
N LEU A 52 -6.26 1.42 4.20
CA LEU A 52 -5.71 2.63 4.80
C LEU A 52 -6.50 3.03 6.04
N THR A 53 -5.78 3.31 7.12
CA THR A 53 -6.34 3.78 8.38
C THR A 53 -5.65 5.05 8.84
N ILE A 54 -6.41 6.13 9.11
CA ILE A 54 -5.88 7.30 9.83
C ILE A 54 -6.26 7.19 11.31
N GLU A 55 -5.28 7.39 12.19
CA GLU A 55 -5.48 7.48 13.63
C GLU A 55 -4.96 8.82 14.17
N ASP A 56 -5.86 9.60 14.79
CA ASP A 56 -5.53 10.87 15.45
C ASP A 56 -6.05 10.88 16.90
N GLY A 57 -5.38 10.15 17.81
CA GLY A 57 -5.45 10.25 19.28
C GLY A 57 -6.82 10.16 20.00
N HIS A 58 -7.94 10.24 19.29
CA HIS A 58 -9.32 10.38 19.78
C HIS A 58 -10.28 9.53 18.90
N GLN A 59 -9.87 8.30 18.56
CA GLN A 59 -10.75 7.24 18.01
C GLN A 59 -11.33 7.44 16.60
N PHE A 60 -11.02 8.52 15.88
CA PHE A 60 -11.44 8.64 14.48
C PHE A 60 -10.63 7.70 13.60
N LYS A 61 -11.16 6.49 13.35
CA LYS A 61 -10.66 5.54 12.35
C LYS A 61 -11.42 5.76 11.05
N VAL A 62 -10.75 6.19 9.99
CA VAL A 62 -11.29 6.06 8.63
C VAL A 62 -10.55 4.93 7.96
N VAL A 63 -11.31 3.94 7.55
CA VAL A 63 -10.86 2.79 6.78
C VAL A 63 -11.18 3.06 5.32
N VAL A 64 -10.16 3.12 4.47
CA VAL A 64 -10.33 3.16 3.02
C VAL A 64 -9.84 1.83 2.44
N PRO A 65 -10.75 0.97 1.94
CA PRO A 65 -10.35 -0.22 1.21
C PRO A 65 -9.90 0.16 -0.20
N LEU A 66 -8.71 -0.30 -0.58
CA LEU A 66 -8.17 -0.21 -1.92
C LEU A 66 -8.01 -1.62 -2.46
N SER A 67 -8.39 -1.84 -3.72
CA SER A 67 -8.23 -3.12 -4.41
C SER A 67 -7.67 -2.84 -5.79
N PHE A 68 -6.58 -3.51 -6.13
CA PHE A 68 -5.94 -3.43 -7.43
C PHE A 68 -5.84 -4.84 -8.00
N GLN A 69 -6.12 -4.99 -9.28
CA GLN A 69 -6.00 -6.25 -10.01
C GLN A 69 -5.13 -6.00 -11.23
N CYS A 70 -4.23 -6.93 -11.52
CA CYS A 70 -3.44 -6.95 -12.74
C CYS A 70 -3.50 -8.36 -13.30
N TRP A 71 -3.95 -8.44 -14.56
CA TRP A 71 -3.69 -9.59 -15.40
C TRP A 71 -2.32 -9.37 -16.01
N CYS A 72 -1.36 -10.20 -15.63
CA CYS A 72 -0.10 -10.24 -16.31
C CYS A 72 0.08 -11.64 -16.88
N ASP A 73 0.46 -11.71 -18.15
CA ASP A 73 1.07 -12.89 -18.74
C ASP A 73 2.53 -12.96 -18.26
N CYS A 74 2.69 -12.92 -16.93
CA CYS A 74 3.98 -13.05 -16.31
C CYS A 74 4.42 -14.49 -16.58
N ASP A 75 5.49 -14.70 -17.33
CA ASP A 75 6.17 -16.00 -17.40
C ASP A 75 6.66 -16.32 -15.98
N ILE A 76 5.79 -16.94 -15.18
CA ILE A 76 6.15 -17.35 -13.84
C ILE A 76 6.98 -18.62 -13.98
N GLY A 77 8.20 -18.51 -14.52
CA GLY A 77 9.19 -19.58 -14.55
C GLY A 77 9.81 -19.82 -13.17
N ASP A 78 10.76 -20.74 -13.06
CA ASP A 78 11.37 -21.11 -11.77
C ASP A 78 12.28 -20.02 -11.16
N ASP A 79 12.48 -18.89 -11.86
CA ASP A 79 13.32 -17.75 -11.43
C ASP A 79 12.53 -16.43 -11.39
N VAL A 80 11.34 -16.44 -10.78
CA VAL A 80 10.46 -15.26 -10.76
C VAL A 80 10.82 -14.35 -9.60
N SER A 81 11.26 -13.14 -9.96
CA SER A 81 11.48 -12.03 -9.04
C SER A 81 10.18 -11.65 -8.31
N SER A 82 10.28 -11.28 -7.04
CA SER A 82 9.15 -10.77 -6.25
C SER A 82 8.36 -9.69 -6.99
N GLN A 83 7.03 -9.78 -6.96
CA GLN A 83 6.14 -8.81 -7.60
C GLN A 83 6.05 -7.53 -6.76
N VAL A 84 6.30 -6.37 -7.36
CA VAL A 84 6.23 -5.07 -6.68
C VAL A 84 5.02 -4.26 -7.14
N TRP A 85 4.27 -3.74 -6.19
CA TRP A 85 3.18 -2.78 -6.42
C TRP A 85 3.56 -1.43 -5.84
N VAL A 86 3.27 -0.37 -6.61
CA VAL A 86 3.36 1.02 -6.13
C VAL A 86 2.10 1.75 -6.58
N THR A 87 1.38 2.35 -5.63
CA THR A 87 0.18 3.12 -5.93
C THR A 87 0.23 4.49 -5.26
N TYR A 88 -0.24 5.51 -5.97
CA TYR A 88 -0.37 6.86 -5.45
C TYR A 88 -1.77 7.09 -4.91
N TYR A 89 -1.86 7.48 -3.64
CA TYR A 89 -3.10 7.84 -2.98
C TYR A 89 -3.11 9.35 -2.67
N PRO A 90 -3.92 10.17 -3.36
CA PRO A 90 -3.94 11.61 -3.17
C PRO A 90 -4.43 12.00 -1.77
N ARG A 91 -3.80 13.00 -1.16
CA ARG A 91 -4.20 13.51 0.16
C ARG A 91 -5.65 14.00 0.19
N ILE A 92 -6.09 14.61 -0.90
CA ILE A 92 -7.40 15.28 -1.03
C ILE A 92 -8.59 14.30 -0.94
N THR A 93 -8.36 13.00 -1.10
CA THR A 93 -9.39 11.96 -0.99
C THR A 93 -9.84 11.75 0.46
N PHE A 94 -9.07 12.22 1.44
CA PHE A 94 -9.47 12.15 2.83
C PHE A 94 -10.54 13.21 3.18
N PRO A 95 -11.53 12.89 4.03
CA PRO A 95 -12.57 13.84 4.41
C PRO A 95 -12.04 15.10 5.11
N SER A 96 -12.66 16.25 4.86
CA SER A 96 -12.25 17.55 5.42
C SER A 96 -12.40 17.67 6.94
N LYS A 97 -13.10 16.75 7.60
CA LYS A 97 -13.16 16.68 9.08
C LYS A 97 -11.78 16.55 9.74
N TYR A 98 -10.77 16.06 8.99
CA TYR A 98 -9.38 15.99 9.44
C TYR A 98 -8.61 17.31 9.26
N ALA A 99 -9.19 18.35 8.66
CA ALA A 99 -8.54 19.65 8.50
C ALA A 99 -8.19 20.35 9.82
N SER A 100 -8.84 19.98 10.92
CA SER A 100 -8.57 20.58 12.23
C SER A 100 -7.20 20.17 12.79
N ASN A 101 -6.70 18.97 12.47
CA ASN A 101 -5.35 18.40 12.75
C ASN A 101 -4.57 19.04 13.91
N LYS A 102 -5.21 19.14 15.09
CA LYS A 102 -4.59 19.76 16.27
C LYS A 102 -3.52 18.87 16.93
N ARG A 103 -3.41 17.62 16.48
CA ARG A 103 -2.51 16.60 17.03
C ARG A 103 -1.83 15.81 15.92
N ARG A 104 -0.87 15.01 16.35
CA ARG A 104 0.00 14.21 15.49
C ARG A 104 -0.71 12.91 15.12
N ALA A 105 -1.09 12.79 13.86
CA ALA A 105 -1.77 11.62 13.31
C ALA A 105 -0.79 10.58 12.75
N PHE A 106 -1.25 9.33 12.64
CA PHE A 106 -0.56 8.24 11.96
C PHE A 106 -1.43 7.70 10.83
N LEU A 107 -0.81 7.47 9.67
CA LEU A 107 -1.39 6.71 8.58
C LEU A 107 -0.90 5.28 8.68
N LYS A 108 -1.82 4.34 8.85
CA LYS A 108 -1.58 2.90 8.78
C LYS A 108 -2.01 2.36 7.42
N ALA A 109 -1.28 1.38 6.92
CA ALA A 109 -1.65 0.64 5.73
C ALA A 109 -1.48 -0.86 6.03
N ALA A 110 -2.54 -1.63 5.81
CA ALA A 110 -2.50 -3.09 5.88
C ALA A 110 -2.55 -3.67 4.47
N PHE A 111 -1.57 -4.47 4.08
CA PHE A 111 -1.43 -5.01 2.74
C PHE A 111 -1.72 -6.50 2.71
N GLN A 112 -2.44 -6.95 1.68
CA GLN A 112 -2.76 -8.35 1.40
C GLN A 112 -2.57 -8.59 -0.10
N GLY A 113 -1.65 -9.49 -0.46
CA GLY A 113 -1.46 -9.92 -1.84
C GLY A 113 -2.23 -11.20 -2.13
N TYR A 114 -2.62 -11.38 -3.39
CA TYR A 114 -3.23 -12.59 -3.88
C TYR A 114 -2.70 -12.95 -5.27
N PHE A 115 -2.60 -14.24 -5.53
CA PHE A 115 -2.33 -14.83 -6.83
C PHE A 115 -3.41 -15.85 -7.14
N ASN A 116 -4.10 -15.72 -8.28
CA ASN A 116 -5.26 -16.55 -8.65
C ASN A 116 -6.34 -16.64 -7.55
N GLY A 117 -6.50 -15.56 -6.77
CA GLY A 117 -7.44 -15.50 -5.65
C GLY A 117 -6.93 -16.06 -4.33
N GLU A 118 -5.79 -16.78 -4.33
CA GLU A 118 -5.17 -17.33 -3.14
C GLU A 118 -4.22 -16.32 -2.48
N PRO A 119 -4.22 -16.20 -1.13
CA PRO A 119 -3.39 -15.23 -0.44
C PRO A 119 -1.90 -15.59 -0.56
N VAL A 120 -1.07 -14.59 -0.88
CA VAL A 120 0.38 -14.75 -0.98
C VAL A 120 1.11 -13.90 0.07
N LYS A 121 2.36 -14.26 0.35
CA LYS A 121 3.19 -13.55 1.31
C LYS A 121 3.50 -12.13 0.84
N VAL A 122 3.19 -11.15 1.68
CA VAL A 122 3.82 -9.82 1.59
C VAL A 122 5.19 -9.90 2.25
N GLU A 123 6.25 -9.70 1.48
CA GLU A 123 7.64 -9.72 1.98
C GLU A 123 8.04 -8.37 2.57
N ASN A 124 7.65 -7.29 1.88
CA ASN A 124 7.99 -5.93 2.28
C ASN A 124 6.84 -4.98 1.92
N CYS A 125 6.71 -3.88 2.65
CA CYS A 125 5.75 -2.82 2.31
C CYS A 125 6.21 -1.47 2.87
N GLY A 126 5.66 -0.40 2.29
CA GLY A 126 6.07 0.97 2.62
C GLY A 126 4.96 2.00 2.42
N ILE A 127 5.05 3.07 3.20
CA ILE A 127 4.30 4.31 2.99
C ILE A 127 5.32 5.43 2.87
N HIS A 128 5.35 6.08 1.71
CA HIS A 128 6.14 7.28 1.47
C HIS A 128 5.23 8.50 1.37
N LEU A 129 5.65 9.61 1.98
CA LEU A 129 4.93 10.89 1.89
C LEU A 129 5.43 11.63 0.66
N ILE A 130 4.53 11.97 -0.26
CA ILE A 130 4.90 12.69 -1.49
C ILE A 130 4.63 14.17 -1.30
N TYR A 131 5.68 14.97 -1.48
CA TYR A 131 5.61 16.43 -1.41
C TYR A 131 5.77 17.06 -2.79
N ALA A 132 5.26 18.27 -2.97
CA ALA A 132 5.38 19.06 -4.20
C ALA A 132 6.82 19.48 -4.50
N HIS A 133 7.64 19.57 -3.47
CA HIS A 133 9.06 19.90 -3.53
C HIS A 133 9.84 18.88 -2.70
N GLU A 134 11.05 18.55 -3.16
CA GLU A 134 11.95 17.72 -2.37
C GLU A 134 12.31 18.45 -1.08
N GLN A 135 12.09 17.79 0.06
CA GLN A 135 12.55 18.32 1.34
C GLN A 135 14.06 18.10 1.42
N GLU A 136 14.84 19.18 1.51
CA GLU A 136 16.26 19.05 1.84
C GLU A 136 16.39 18.28 3.17
N PRO A 137 17.25 17.25 3.25
CA PRO A 137 17.44 16.52 4.49
C PRO A 137 17.93 17.49 5.56
N SER A 138 17.20 17.56 6.68
CA SER A 138 17.64 18.35 7.85
C SER A 138 18.99 17.82 8.32
N ARG A 139 20.03 18.64 8.21
CA ARG A 139 21.36 18.41 8.77
C ARG A 139 21.33 18.34 10.29
#